data_AF-A0A9D8ADG4-F1
#
_entry.id   AF-A0A9D8ADG4-F1
#
_cell.length_a   1.000
_cell.length_b   1.000
_cell.length_c   1.000
_cell.angle_alpha   90.00
_cell.angle_beta   90.00
_cell.angle_gamma   90.00
#
_symmetry.space_group_name_H-M   'P 1'
#
loop_
_entity.id
_entity.type
_entity.pdbx_description
1 polymer ?
#
loop_
_entity_poly.entity_id
_entity_poly.type
_entity_poly.pdbx_seq_one_letter_code
_entity_poly.pdbx_strand_id
1 'polypeptide(L)' 'IVEIDGGQHYEKEISKKDEERSDELQKHGLKVIRFNNHEVFTNIEGVMESIGQKVDELKEKYGID' A
#
# COMPACT_ATOMS: atom_id res chain seq x y z
N ILE A 1 1.27 -6.01 -1.94
CA ILE A 1 -0.18 -5.75 -1.99
C ILE A 1 -0.37 -4.27 -2.21
N VAL A 2 -1.15 -3.90 -3.22
CA VAL A 2 -1.54 -2.50 -3.47
C VAL A 2 -3.00 -2.36 -3.06
N GLU A 3 -3.28 -1.42 -2.16
CA GLU A 3 -4.64 -1.09 -1.73
C GLU A 3 -5.01 0.31 -2.21
N ILE A 4 -6.25 0.47 -2.66
CA ILE A 4 -6.82 1.76 -3.06
C ILE A 4 -7.95 2.07 -2.09
N ASP A 5 -7.81 3.16 -1.35
CA ASP A 5 -8.74 3.57 -0.30
C ASP A 5 -9.67 4.68 -0.79
N GLY A 6 -10.97 4.41 -0.77
CA GLY A 6 -11.99 5.23 -1.40
C GLY A 6 -12.59 6.34 -0.57
N GLY A 7 -12.04 6.63 0.61
CA GLY A 7 -12.55 7.73 1.44
C GLY A 7 -13.61 7.27 2.43
N GLN A 8 -13.27 6.26 3.23
CA GLN A 8 -13.78 6.21 4.60
C GLN A 8 -12.73 6.87 5.52
N HIS A 9 -12.28 8.06 5.15
CA HIS A 9 -11.50 8.90 6.04
C HIS A 9 -12.44 9.47 7.10
N TYR A 10 -12.01 9.44 8.36
CA TYR A 10 -12.59 10.09 9.55
C TYR A 10 -13.45 9.28 10.53
N GLU A 11 -13.35 7.96 10.59
CA GLU A 11 -13.72 7.25 11.83
C GLU A 11 -12.51 6.56 12.44
N LYS A 12 -12.18 6.95 13.69
CA LYS A 12 -11.14 6.32 14.52
C LYS A 12 -11.28 4.79 14.61
N GLU A 13 -12.46 4.27 14.32
CA GLU A 13 -12.78 2.84 14.25
C GLU A 13 -12.10 2.10 13.08
N ILE A 14 -11.79 2.79 11.98
CA ILE A 14 -11.18 2.17 10.78
C ILE A 14 -9.68 1.90 10.99
N SER A 15 -9.02 2.71 11.84
CA SER A 15 -7.60 2.57 12.16
C SER A 15 -7.25 1.17 12.69
N LYS A 16 -8.10 0.61 13.56
CA LYS A 16 -7.76 -0.64 14.24
C LYS A 16 -7.90 -1.86 13.32
N LYS A 17 -8.93 -1.86 12.47
CA LYS A 17 -9.16 -2.94 11.51
C LYS A 17 -8.16 -2.91 10.36
N ASP A 18 -7.76 -1.71 9.90
CA ASP A 18 -6.71 -1.56 8.91
C ASP A 18 -5.32 -1.90 9.45
N GLU A 19 -5.05 -1.58 10.72
CA GLU A 19 -3.83 -1.96 11.42
C GLU A 19 -3.77 -3.48 11.62
N GLU A 20 -4.86 -4.11 12.11
CA GLU A 20 -4.96 -5.57 12.24
C GLU A 20 -4.75 -6.28 10.90
N ARG A 21 -5.37 -5.79 9.83
CA ARG A 21 -5.20 -6.33 8.48
C ARG A 21 -3.76 -6.15 7.98
N SER A 22 -3.17 -4.97 8.20
CA SER A 22 -1.79 -4.71 7.82
C SER A 22 -0.83 -5.60 8.59
N ASP A 23 -1.07 -5.84 9.87
CA ASP A 23 -0.28 -6.71 10.73
C ASP A 23 -0.38 -8.18 10.33
N GLU A 24 -1.58 -8.66 9.98
CA GLU A 24 -1.77 -10.00 9.45
C GLU A 24 -1.01 -10.21 8.14
N LEU A 25 -1.14 -9.27 7.20
CA LEU A 25 -0.43 -9.35 5.92
C LEU A 25 1.09 -9.30 6.14
N GLN A 26 1.57 -8.48 7.07
CA GLN A 26 2.99 -8.42 7.42
C GLN A 26 3.50 -9.72 8.06
N LYS A 27 2.70 -10.41 8.88
CA LYS A 27 3.05 -11.73 9.42
C LYS A 27 3.25 -12.78 8.33
N HIS A 28 2.57 -12.64 7.21
CA HIS A 28 2.76 -13.47 6.01
C HIS A 28 3.91 -13.01 5.11
N GLY A 29 4.73 -12.04 5.55
CA GLY A 29 5.84 -11.49 4.76
C GLY A 29 5.40 -10.54 3.65
N LEU A 30 4.11 -10.20 3.57
CA LEU A 30 3.57 -9.33 2.54
C LEU A 30 3.79 -7.87 2.93
N LYS A 31 4.09 -7.05 1.93
CA LYS A 31 4.20 -5.59 2.06
C LYS A 31 2.99 -4.93 1.46
N VAL A 32 2.40 -3.99 2.19
CA VAL A 32 1.22 -3.22 1.79
C VAL A 32 1.67 -1.80 1.44
N ILE A 33 1.24 -1.31 0.28
CA ILE A 33 1.31 0.10 -0.11
C ILE A 33 -0.11 0.56 -0.41
N ARG A 34 -0.51 1.70 0.14
CA ARG A 34 -1.88 2.20 0.06
C ARG A 34 -1.89 3.57 -0.61
N PHE A 35 -2.83 3.77 -1.52
CA PHE A 35 -3.10 5.05 -2.19
C PHE A 35 -4.55 5.43 -1.93
N ASN A 36 -4.84 6.72 -1.78
CA ASN A 36 -6.23 7.15 -1.76
C ASN A 36 -6.79 7.27 -3.20
N ASN A 37 -8.11 7.18 -3.35
CA ASN A 37 -8.78 7.30 -4.65
C ASN A 37 -8.42 8.60 -5.38
N HIS A 38 -8.29 9.71 -4.66
CA HIS A 38 -7.99 11.00 -5.26
C HIS A 38 -6.60 10.99 -5.91
N GLU A 39 -5.59 10.41 -5.26
CA GLU A 39 -4.24 10.24 -5.81
C GLU A 39 -4.26 9.39 -7.08
N VAL A 40 -4.98 8.26 -7.04
CA VAL A 40 -5.12 7.38 -8.21
C VAL A 40 -5.79 8.10 -9.38
N PHE A 41 -6.83 8.90 -9.12
CA PHE A 41 -7.57 9.61 -10.16
C PHE A 41 -6.85 10.85 -10.70
N THR A 42 -6.02 11.51 -9.89
CA THR A 42 -5.38 12.79 -10.26
C THR A 42 -3.89 12.69 -10.58
N ASN A 43 -3.23 11.61 -10.15
CA ASN A 43 -1.79 11.42 -10.30
C ASN A 43 -1.43 9.94 -10.49
N ILE A 44 -2.04 9.30 -11.50
CA ILE A 44 -1.78 7.88 -11.79
C ILE A 44 -0.31 7.60 -12.10
N GLU A 45 0.39 8.52 -12.74
CA GLU A 45 1.81 8.37 -13.07
C GLU A 45 2.67 8.28 -11.81
N GLY A 46 2.47 9.18 -10.83
CA GLY A 46 3.18 9.12 -9.56
C GLY A 46 2.84 7.89 -8.72
N VAL A 47 1.59 7.40 -8.80
CA VAL A 47 1.19 6.13 -8.17
C VAL A 47 1.95 4.96 -8.78
N MET A 48 2.03 4.89 -10.11
CA MET A 48 2.75 3.83 -10.82
C MET A 48 4.24 3.87 -10.54
N GLU A 49 4.85 5.06 -10.51
CA GLU A 49 6.25 5.24 -10.14
C GLU A 49 6.51 4.73 -8.71
N SER A 50 5.67 5.10 -7.76
CA SER A 50 5.78 4.67 -6.36
C SER A 50 5.69 3.14 -6.22
N ILE A 51 4.81 2.50 -7.01
CA ILE A 51 4.70 1.04 -7.06
C ILE A 51 6.00 0.44 -7.64
N GLY A 52 6.50 0.99 -8.74
CA GLY A 52 7.74 0.54 -9.37
C GLY A 52 8.94 0.61 -8.42
N GLN A 53 9.16 1.77 -7.80
CA GLN A 53 10.23 1.95 -6.81
C GLN A 53 10.10 0.95 -5.66
N LYS A 54 8.88 0.71 -5.15
CA LYS A 54 8.66 -0.26 -4.08
C LYS A 54 8.99 -1.69 -4.52
N VAL A 55 8.69 -2.06 -5.76
CA VAL A 55 9.03 -3.37 -6.31
C VAL A 55 10.54 -3.52 -6.43
N ASP A 56 11.24 -2.52 -6.94
CA ASP A 56 12.70 -2.53 -7.09
C ASP A 56 13.41 -2.62 -5.73
N GLU A 57 12.96 -1.85 -4.73
CA GLU A 57 13.46 -1.96 -3.36
C GLU A 57 13.29 -3.37 -2.78
N LEU A 58 12.15 -4.03 -3.05
CA LEU A 58 11.89 -5.38 -2.56
C LEU A 58 12.74 -6.41 -3.31
N LYS A 59 12.89 -6.25 -4.63
CA LYS A 59 13.79 -7.07 -5.43
C LYS A 59 15.22 -7.02 -4.90
N GLU A 60 15.75 -5.81 -4.68
CA GLU A 60 17.09 -5.62 -4.12
C GLU A 60 17.22 -6.25 -2.73
N LYS A 61 16.25 -5.97 -1.84
CA LYS A 61 16.25 -6.48 -0.47
C LYS A 61 16.26 -8.01 -0.38
N TYR A 62 15.58 -8.68 -1.31
CA TYR A 62 15.43 -10.14 -1.30
C TYR A 62 16.31 -10.85 -2.36
N GLY A 63 17.12 -10.11 -3.11
CA GLY A 63 17.99 -10.67 -4.16
C GLY A 63 17.22 -11.34 -5.29
N ILE A 64 16.12 -10.72 -5.74
CA ILE A 64 15.27 -11.23 -6.82
C ILE A 64 15.57 -10.44 -8.11
N ASP A 65 16.12 -11.12 -9.12
CA ASP A 65 16.35 -10.55 -10.46
C ASP A 65 15.03 -10.39 -11.26
#